data_AF-A0A4Y2HBI5-F1
#
_entry.id   AF-A0A4Y2HBI5-F1
#
_cell.length_a   1.000
_cell.length_b   1.000
_cell.length_c   1.000
_cell.angle_alpha   90.00
_cell.angle_beta   90.00
_cell.angle_gamma   90.00
#
_symmetry.space_group_name_H-M   'P 1'
#
loop_
_entity.id
_entity.type
_entity.pdbx_description
1 polymer ?
#
loop_
_entity_poly.entity_id
_entity_poly.type
_entity_poly.pdbx_seq_one_letter_code
_entity_poly.pdbx_strand_id
1 'polypeptide(L)' 'VPEPLETAVDVGCGNGQSTVILAPYFKRVHGSDVSETQIEQAKATRSLPNVTYV' A
#
# COMPACT_ATOMS: atom_id res chain seq x y z
N VAL A 1 16.82 -13.04 7.34
CA VAL A 1 15.61 -12.20 7.39
C VAL A 1 14.44 -13.16 7.60
N PRO A 2 13.57 -12.96 8.60
CA PRO A 2 12.38 -13.79 8.74
C PRO A 2 11.53 -13.73 7.45
N GLU A 3 10.79 -14.80 7.16
CA GLU A 3 9.85 -14.84 6.04
C GLU A 3 8.85 -13.66 6.13
N PRO A 4 8.51 -13.00 5.01
CA PRO A 4 7.48 -11.95 5.01
C PRO A 4 6.13 -12.47 5.49
N LEU A 5 5.40 -11.64 6.22
CA LEU A 5 4.00 -11.90 6.58
C LEU A 5 3.13 -11.98 5.31
N GLU A 6 1.96 -12.63 5.39
CA GLU A 6 1.15 -12.83 4.18
C GLU A 6 0.57 -11.53 3.61
N THR A 7 -0.20 -10.78 4.39
CA THR A 7 -0.95 -9.63 3.88
C THR A 7 -1.12 -8.54 4.92
N ALA A 8 -0.96 -7.28 4.50
CA ALA A 8 -1.32 -6.09 5.25
C ALA A 8 -2.44 -5.30 4.56
N VAL A 9 -3.28 -4.64 5.36
CA VAL A 9 -4.28 -3.68 4.90
C VAL A 9 -4.04 -2.36 5.62
N ASP A 10 -3.83 -1.30 4.86
CA ASP A 10 -3.56 0.06 5.32
C ASP A 10 -4.81 0.92 5.06
N VAL A 11 -5.61 1.13 6.10
CA VAL A 11 -6.92 1.81 6.01
C VAL A 11 -6.76 3.29 6.29
N GLY A 12 -7.25 4.13 5.37
CA GLY A 12 -6.96 5.57 5.36
C GLY A 12 -5.53 5.83 4.88
N CYS A 13 -5.08 5.13 3.83
CA CYS A 13 -3.69 5.15 3.38
C CYS A 13 -3.25 6.48 2.77
N GLY A 14 -4.19 7.40 2.50
CA GLY A 14 -3.95 8.62 1.74
C GLY A 14 -3.20 8.33 0.44
N ASN A 15 -2.16 9.11 0.17
CA ASN A 15 -1.32 8.96 -1.01
C ASN A 15 -0.33 7.78 -0.96
N GLY A 16 -0.47 6.87 0.01
CA GLY A 16 0.22 5.58 0.07
C GLY A 16 1.59 5.58 0.75
N GLN A 17 1.94 6.62 1.52
CA GLN A 17 3.24 6.71 2.21
C GLN A 17 3.48 5.57 3.20
N SER A 18 2.50 5.26 4.05
CA SER A 18 2.55 4.12 4.98
C SER A 18 2.55 2.79 4.23
N THR A 19 1.78 2.69 3.14
CA THR A 19 1.60 1.46 2.37
C THR A 19 2.93 0.95 1.78
N VAL A 20 3.76 1.84 1.24
CA VAL A 20 5.09 1.45 0.70
C VAL A 20 6.09 1.09 1.80
N ILE A 21 5.97 1.68 2.99
CA ILE A 21 6.81 1.33 4.15
C ILE A 21 6.53 -0.10 4.61
N LEU A 22 5.28 -0.56 4.47
CA LEU A 22 4.88 -1.93 4.82
C LEU A 22 5.35 -2.96 3.78
N ALA A 23 5.56 -2.56 2.53
CA ALA A 23 5.84 -3.47 1.41
C ALA A 23 6.99 -4.49 1.63
N PRO A 24 8.11 -4.16 2.32
CA PRO A 24 9.19 -5.14 2.56
C PRO A 24 8.84 -6.23 3.56
N TYR A 25 7.82 -6.03 4.40
CA TYR A 25 7.46 -6.93 5.50
C TYR A 25 6.35 -7.92 5.14
N PHE A 26 5.67 -7.71 3.99
CA PHE A 26 4.51 -8.49 3.58
C PHE A 26 4.60 -8.95 2.12
N LYS A 27 4.04 -10.13 1.83
CA LYS A 27 3.91 -10.61 0.45
C LYS A 27 2.91 -9.80 -0.37
N ARG A 28 1.92 -9.19 0.28
CA ARG A 28 0.92 -8.29 -0.34
C ARG A 28 0.54 -7.16 0.62
N VAL A 29 0.35 -5.95 0.10
CA VAL A 29 -0.17 -4.81 0.85
C VAL A 29 -1.31 -4.16 0.05
N HIS A 30 -2.45 -3.94 0.72
CA HIS A 30 -3.59 -3.22 0.17
C HIS A 30 -3.75 -1.89 0.90
N GLY A 31 -3.56 -0.78 0.21
CA GLY A 31 -3.92 0.55 0.71
C GLY A 31 -5.34 0.90 0.30
N SER A 32 -6.14 1.44 1.22
CA SER A 32 -7.45 1.99 0.90
C SER A 32 -7.68 3.36 1.51
N ASP A 33 -8.31 4.24 0.75
CA ASP A 33 -8.69 5.58 1.18
C ASP A 33 -9.99 6.00 0.49
N VAL A 34 -10.87 6.73 1.19
CA VAL A 34 -12.14 7.21 0.63
C VAL A 34 -11.93 8.31 -0.40
N SER A 35 -10.77 8.98 -0.38
CA SER A 35 -10.44 10.04 -1.31
C SER A 35 -9.89 9.48 -2.62
N GLU A 36 -10.69 9.55 -3.69
CA GLU A 36 -10.26 9.14 -5.03
C GLU A 36 -8.98 9.86 -5.47
N THR A 37 -8.84 11.15 -5.19
CA THR A 37 -7.64 11.92 -5.54
C THR A 37 -6.38 11.44 -4.81
N GLN A 38 -6.51 10.98 -3.55
CA GLN A 38 -5.39 10.36 -2.82
C GLN A 38 -5.00 9.02 -3.45
N ILE A 39 -5.98 8.20 -3.82
CA ILE A 39 -5.75 6.90 -4.46
C ILE A 39 -5.12 7.05 -5.85
N GLU A 40 -5.57 8.01 -6.65
CA GLU A 40 -4.95 8.34 -7.95
C GLU A 40 -3.48 8.75 -7.77
N GLN A 41 -3.20 9.61 -6.78
CA GLN A 41 -1.83 10.00 -6.46
C GLN A 41 -0.99 8.81 -5.97
N ALA A 42 -1.55 7.92 -5.15
CA ALA A 42 -0.87 6.72 -4.67
C ALA A 42 -0.51 5.78 -5.82
N LYS A 43 -1.46 5.51 -6.72
CA LYS A 43 -1.26 4.71 -7.93
C LYS A 43 -0.19 5.31 -8.85
N ALA A 44 -0.19 6.63 -9.02
CA ALA A 44 0.75 7.32 -9.90
C ALA A 44 2.18 7.38 -9.34
N THR A 45 2.34 7.52 -8.02
CA THR A 45 3.64 7.87 -7.40
C THR A 45 4.26 6.77 -6.54
N ARG A 46 3.50 5.75 -6.16
CA ARG A 46 3.90 4.73 -5.18
C ARG A 46 3.56 3.30 -5.59
N SER A 47 3.59 3.04 -6.90
CA SER A 47 3.38 1.70 -7.43
C SER A 47 4.56 0.77 -7.12
N LEU A 48 4.29 -0.34 -6.43
CA LEU A 48 5.23 -1.43 -6.17
C LEU A 48 4.58 -2.77 -6.57
N PRO A 49 5.36 -3.80 -6.95
CA PRO A 49 4.81 -5.07 -7.45
C PRO A 49 3.86 -5.79 -6.50
N ASN A 50 4.02 -5.60 -5.19
CA ASN A 50 3.20 -6.22 -4.15
C ASN A 50 2.22 -5.26 -3.46
N VAL A 51 2.03 -4.06 -4.00
CA VAL A 51 1.13 -3.04 -3.45
C VAL A 51 -0.03 -2.78 -4.41
N THR A 52 -1.23 -2.65 -3.87
CA THR A 52 -2.41 -2.20 -4.61
C THR A 52 -3.14 -1.12 -3.82
N TYR A 53 -3.86 -0.26 -4.54
CA TYR A 53 -4.60 0.87 -3.98
C TYR A 53 -6.05 0.84 -4.44
N VAL A 54 -6.99 0.97 -3.50
CA VAL A 54 -8.43 0.98 -3.77
C VAL A 54 -9.15 2.14 -3.09
#